data_AF-A0A920R1M5-F1
#
_entry.id   AF-A0A920R1M5-F1
#
_cell.length_a   1.000
_cell.length_b   1.000
_cell.length_c   1.000
_cell.angle_alpha   90.00
_cell.angle_beta   90.00
_cell.angle_gamma   90.00
#
_symmetry.space_group_name_H-M   'P 1'
#
loop_
_entity.id
_entity.type
_entity.pdbx_description
1 polymer ?
#
loop_
_entity_poly.entity_id
_entity_poly.type
_entity_poly.pdbx_seq_one_letter_code
_entity_poly.pdbx_strand_id
1 'polypeptide(L)'
;MTPTRFPELSVSGSPTQMGQNIGEHFKNQIREVTELVLDRVNKGTQNRITWKQAEEAARDSFHRVEDFFPDIMDELKGTATASNVNLERLMVMNSRNVLSLAKDGCTSIMVSDQASDSGNGFAGQNWDNDPAMAPFSAVITRKGTGKPAFTSWLQPGIVAYMGFNSAGVGVCMNALNGPTDSKGFPVVFPCTLYS
;
A
#
# COMPACT_ATOMS: atom_id res chain seq x y z
N MET A 1 21.53 -13.82 11.39
CA MET A 1 21.87 -12.80 10.36
C MET A 1 20.59 -12.05 10.05
N THR A 2 20.63 -10.71 10.07
CA THR A 2 19.49 -9.91 9.61
C THR A 2 19.34 -10.15 8.11
N PRO A 3 18.15 -10.56 7.61
CA PRO A 3 17.97 -10.79 6.19
C PRO A 3 18.32 -9.54 5.38
N THR A 4 19.09 -9.72 4.31
CA THR A 4 19.56 -8.63 3.45
C THR A 4 18.58 -8.26 2.33
N ARG A 5 17.40 -8.90 2.32
CA ARG A 5 16.34 -8.70 1.33
C ARG A 5 14.97 -8.75 1.99
N PHE A 6 14.03 -8.00 1.43
CA PHE A 6 12.62 -8.11 1.75
C PHE A 6 12.05 -9.41 1.17
N PRO A 7 11.00 -10.00 1.78
CA PRO A 7 10.20 -11.03 1.13
C PRO A 7 9.65 -10.53 -0.21
N GLU A 8 9.70 -11.39 -1.24
CA GLU A 8 9.29 -11.06 -2.60
C GLU A 8 8.20 -12.03 -3.08
N LEU A 9 7.17 -11.52 -3.78
CA LEU A 9 6.12 -12.35 -4.38
C LEU A 9 5.76 -11.84 -5.77
N SER A 10 5.65 -12.75 -6.74
CA SER A 10 5.06 -12.47 -8.05
C SER A 10 3.70 -13.16 -8.19
N VAL A 11 2.67 -12.40 -8.56
CA VAL A 11 1.32 -12.90 -8.81
C VAL A 11 0.84 -12.52 -10.21
N SER A 12 -0.04 -13.34 -10.78
CA SER A 12 -0.62 -13.15 -12.10
C SER A 12 -2.04 -13.69 -12.15
N GLY A 13 -2.84 -13.20 -13.10
CA GLY A 13 -4.21 -13.66 -13.33
C GLY A 13 -5.23 -12.54 -13.12
N SER A 14 -6.47 -12.92 -12.78
CA SER A 14 -7.50 -11.95 -12.42
C SER A 14 -7.14 -11.22 -11.13
N PRO A 15 -7.67 -10.01 -10.89
CA PRO A 15 -7.40 -9.29 -9.64
C PRO A 15 -7.74 -10.11 -8.40
N THR A 16 -8.89 -10.81 -8.38
CA THR A 16 -9.25 -11.72 -7.29
C THR A 16 -8.24 -12.83 -7.07
N GLN A 17 -7.74 -13.48 -8.12
CA GLN A 17 -6.73 -14.54 -8.02
C GLN A 17 -5.40 -14.00 -7.47
N MET A 18 -4.97 -12.85 -7.96
CA MET A 18 -3.78 -12.16 -7.44
C MET A 18 -3.96 -11.83 -5.96
N GLY A 19 -5.12 -11.32 -5.59
CA GLY A 19 -5.49 -11.02 -4.21
C GLY A 19 -5.43 -12.24 -3.30
N GLN A 20 -6.02 -13.36 -3.72
CA GLN A 20 -5.98 -14.63 -2.99
C GLN A 20 -4.54 -15.11 -2.78
N ASN A 21 -3.72 -15.13 -3.84
CA ASN A 21 -2.32 -15.55 -3.75
C ASN A 21 -1.51 -14.67 -2.78
N ILE A 22 -1.72 -13.35 -2.82
CA ILE A 22 -1.11 -12.41 -1.87
C ILE A 22 -1.55 -12.73 -0.43
N GLY A 23 -2.85 -12.92 -0.23
CA GLY A 23 -3.43 -13.20 1.09
C GLY A 23 -2.98 -14.54 1.68
N GLU A 24 -2.82 -15.57 0.85
CA GLU A 24 -2.32 -16.87 1.27
C GLU A 24 -0.84 -16.81 1.64
N HIS A 25 -0.02 -16.20 0.79
CA HIS A 25 1.43 -16.12 0.98
C HIS A 25 1.80 -15.26 2.21
N PHE A 26 1.15 -14.11 2.37
CA PHE A 26 1.44 -13.16 3.45
C PHE A 26 0.46 -13.23 4.62
N LYS A 27 -0.30 -14.33 4.76
CA LYS A 27 -1.41 -14.46 5.73
C LYS A 27 -1.08 -13.95 7.13
N ASN A 28 0.02 -14.40 7.72
CA ASN A 28 0.39 -14.01 9.09
C ASN A 28 0.84 -12.55 9.16
N GLN A 29 1.66 -12.10 8.20
CA GLN A 29 2.13 -10.71 8.16
C GLN A 29 0.96 -9.73 7.98
N ILE A 30 -0.02 -10.05 7.13
CA ILE A 30 -1.23 -9.24 6.94
C ILE A 30 -2.04 -9.15 8.24
N ARG A 31 -2.25 -10.28 8.93
CA ARG A 31 -2.96 -10.30 10.22
C ARG A 31 -2.27 -9.46 11.28
N GLU A 32 -0.95 -9.59 11.40
CA GLU A 32 -0.18 -8.86 12.41
C GLU A 32 -0.11 -7.35 12.11
N VAL A 33 0.19 -6.97 10.87
CA VAL A 33 0.30 -5.54 10.50
C VAL A 33 -1.05 -4.82 10.58
N THR A 34 -2.16 -5.52 10.31
CA THR A 34 -3.50 -4.93 10.45
C THR A 34 -3.87 -4.68 11.90
N GLU A 35 -3.47 -5.51 12.87
CA GLU A 35 -3.67 -5.18 14.29
C GLU A 35 -2.82 -3.97 14.69
N LEU A 36 -1.58 -3.92 14.21
CA LEU A 36 -0.63 -2.87 14.57
C LEU A 36 -1.01 -1.49 14.01
N VAL A 37 -1.78 -1.42 12.93
CA VAL A 37 -2.17 -0.14 12.30
C VAL A 37 -2.97 0.74 13.26
N LEU A 38 -3.92 0.17 14.01
CA LEU A 38 -4.75 0.95 14.93
C LEU A 38 -3.95 1.40 16.15
N ASP A 39 -3.07 0.54 16.65
CA ASP A 39 -2.16 0.90 17.74
C ASP A 39 -1.26 2.08 17.34
N ARG A 40 -0.81 2.12 16.09
CA ARG A 40 -0.04 3.25 15.56
C ARG A 40 -0.86 4.52 15.39
N VAL A 41 -2.07 4.43 14.84
CA VAL A 41 -2.99 5.58 14.76
C VAL A 41 -3.24 6.17 16.15
N ASN A 42 -3.34 5.31 17.17
CA ASN A 42 -3.56 5.70 18.55
C ASN A 42 -2.30 6.07 19.35
N LYS A 43 -1.10 5.93 18.77
CA LYS A 43 0.16 6.15 19.48
C LYS A 43 0.36 7.64 19.74
N GLY A 44 0.42 8.02 21.01
CA GLY A 44 0.71 9.41 21.42
C GLY A 44 -0.45 10.39 21.25
N THR A 45 -1.65 9.94 20.88
CA THR A 45 -2.88 10.76 20.92
C THR A 45 -3.62 10.57 22.25
N GLN A 46 -4.20 11.65 22.77
CA GLN A 46 -5.10 11.60 23.93
C GLN A 46 -6.49 11.09 23.54
N ASN A 47 -6.90 11.32 22.29
CA ASN A 47 -8.17 10.87 21.74
C ASN A 47 -7.94 9.61 20.91
N ARG A 48 -7.90 8.47 21.59
CA ARG A 48 -7.80 7.16 20.92
C ARG A 48 -9.11 6.84 20.21
N ILE A 49 -9.02 6.26 19.02
CA ILE A 49 -10.15 5.76 18.26
C ILE A 49 -10.25 4.23 18.39
N THR A 50 -11.47 3.72 18.34
CA THR A 50 -11.78 2.29 18.30
C THR A 50 -11.73 1.77 16.86
N TRP A 51 -11.67 0.45 16.70
CA TRP A 51 -11.83 -0.20 15.39
C TRP A 51 -13.11 0.25 14.68
N LYS A 52 -14.24 0.28 15.40
CA LYS A 52 -15.52 0.75 14.85
C LYS A 52 -15.41 2.16 14.26
N GLN A 53 -14.79 3.09 14.98
CA GLN A 53 -14.60 4.46 14.50
C GLN A 53 -13.64 4.53 13.31
N ALA A 54 -12.57 3.73 13.31
CA ALA A 54 -11.64 3.67 12.17
C ALA A 54 -12.32 3.11 10.91
N GLU A 55 -13.11 2.06 11.06
CA GLU A 55 -13.89 1.44 9.98
C GLU A 55 -14.98 2.40 9.45
N GLU A 56 -15.68 3.11 10.34
CA GLU A 56 -16.64 4.16 9.97
C GLU A 56 -15.97 5.29 9.17
N ALA A 57 -14.80 5.76 9.62
CA ALA A 57 -14.05 6.79 8.91
C ALA A 57 -13.50 6.33 7.55
N ALA A 58 -13.13 5.05 7.43
CA ALA A 58 -12.67 4.49 6.16
C ALA A 58 -13.82 4.25 5.17
N ARG A 59 -15.05 4.00 5.64
CA ARG A 59 -16.22 3.60 4.83
C ARG A 59 -16.45 4.47 3.60
N ASP A 60 -16.39 5.79 3.73
CA ASP A 60 -16.63 6.72 2.62
C ASP A 60 -15.60 6.56 1.49
N SER A 61 -14.38 6.09 1.83
CA SER A 61 -13.37 5.77 0.83
C SER A 61 -13.70 4.49 0.06
N PHE A 62 -14.45 3.54 0.63
CA PHE A 62 -14.73 2.25 -0.03
C PHE A 62 -15.57 2.44 -1.28
N HIS A 63 -16.69 3.14 -1.17
CA HIS A 63 -17.62 3.30 -2.29
C HIS A 63 -16.93 3.99 -3.46
N ARG A 64 -16.16 5.04 -3.18
CA ARG A 64 -15.39 5.74 -4.23
C ARG A 64 -14.33 4.82 -4.83
N VAL A 65 -13.57 4.10 -4.00
CA VAL A 65 -12.55 3.18 -4.51
C VAL A 65 -13.16 2.09 -5.38
N GLU A 66 -14.32 1.54 -5.01
CA GLU A 66 -15.01 0.53 -5.81
C GLU A 66 -15.46 1.07 -7.17
N ASP A 67 -15.93 2.33 -7.23
CA ASP A 67 -16.33 2.99 -8.48
C ASP A 67 -15.14 3.25 -9.43
N PHE A 68 -13.98 3.64 -8.90
CA PHE A 68 -12.84 4.10 -9.71
C PHE A 68 -11.74 3.03 -9.89
N PHE A 69 -11.62 2.10 -8.95
CA PHE A 69 -10.60 1.05 -8.90
C PHE A 69 -11.22 -0.33 -8.65
N PRO A 70 -12.21 -0.77 -9.46
CA PRO A 70 -12.93 -2.03 -9.21
C PRO A 70 -12.00 -3.24 -9.16
N ASP A 71 -11.02 -3.31 -10.06
CA ASP A 71 -10.02 -4.39 -10.07
C ASP A 71 -9.21 -4.43 -8.77
N ILE A 72 -8.83 -3.28 -8.21
CA ILE A 72 -8.07 -3.21 -6.97
C ILE A 72 -8.94 -3.65 -5.79
N MET A 73 -10.22 -3.30 -5.81
CA MET A 73 -11.18 -3.75 -4.81
C MET A 73 -11.35 -5.27 -4.86
N ASP A 74 -11.39 -5.87 -6.05
CA ASP A 74 -11.43 -7.33 -6.22
C ASP A 74 -10.15 -8.01 -5.72
N GLU A 75 -8.98 -7.41 -5.93
CA GLU A 75 -7.71 -7.87 -5.35
C GLU A 75 -7.78 -7.82 -3.80
N LEU A 76 -8.22 -6.70 -3.22
CA LEU A 76 -8.37 -6.56 -1.78
C LEU A 76 -9.37 -7.55 -1.17
N LYS A 77 -10.52 -7.79 -1.83
CA LYS A 77 -11.51 -8.81 -1.43
C LYS A 77 -10.89 -10.21 -1.43
N GLY A 78 -10.10 -10.53 -2.46
CA GLY A 78 -9.34 -11.79 -2.54
C GLY A 78 -8.34 -11.92 -1.40
N THR A 79 -7.57 -10.86 -1.13
CA THR A 79 -6.58 -10.81 -0.04
C THR A 79 -7.23 -10.95 1.34
N ALA A 80 -8.33 -10.24 1.59
CA ALA A 80 -9.11 -10.33 2.84
C ALA A 80 -9.54 -11.78 3.11
N THR A 81 -10.15 -12.42 2.11
CA THR A 81 -10.65 -13.79 2.19
C THR A 81 -9.52 -14.78 2.51
N ALA A 82 -8.43 -14.74 1.76
CA ALA A 82 -7.32 -15.67 1.90
C ALA A 82 -6.51 -15.48 3.20
N SER A 83 -6.30 -14.23 3.61
CA SER A 83 -5.59 -13.89 4.84
C SER A 83 -6.45 -14.08 6.10
N ASN A 84 -7.76 -14.29 5.96
CA ASN A 84 -8.73 -14.34 7.04
C ASN A 84 -8.72 -13.05 7.88
N VAL A 85 -8.77 -11.92 7.17
CA VAL A 85 -8.87 -10.56 7.74
C VAL A 85 -10.09 -9.88 7.12
N ASN A 86 -10.86 -9.17 7.94
CA ASN A 86 -12.00 -8.40 7.44
C ASN A 86 -11.53 -7.37 6.40
N LEU A 87 -12.26 -7.25 5.29
CA LEU A 87 -11.96 -6.27 4.24
C LEU A 87 -11.85 -4.86 4.82
N GLU A 88 -12.66 -4.55 5.82
CA GLU A 88 -12.70 -3.24 6.45
C GLU A 88 -11.39 -2.88 7.13
N ARG A 89 -10.69 -3.86 7.70
CA ARG A 89 -9.37 -3.65 8.32
C ARG A 89 -8.29 -3.40 7.27
N LEU A 90 -8.34 -4.09 6.13
CA LEU A 90 -7.44 -3.79 5.01
C LEU A 90 -7.70 -2.38 4.47
N MET A 91 -8.96 -1.96 4.41
CA MET A 91 -9.30 -0.62 3.95
C MET A 91 -8.88 0.47 4.94
N VAL A 92 -9.00 0.23 6.25
CA VAL A 92 -8.39 1.08 7.28
C VAL A 92 -6.88 1.21 7.05
N MET A 93 -6.20 0.11 6.73
CA MET A 93 -4.76 0.15 6.44
C MET A 93 -4.43 0.93 5.15
N ASN A 94 -5.22 0.79 4.10
CA ASN A 94 -5.08 1.57 2.87
C ASN A 94 -5.45 3.05 3.08
N SER A 95 -6.25 3.37 4.09
CA SER A 95 -6.73 4.73 4.41
C SER A 95 -6.07 5.36 5.64
N ARG A 96 -5.02 4.74 6.18
CA ARG A 96 -4.39 5.13 7.45
C ARG A 96 -3.92 6.59 7.51
N ASN A 97 -3.56 7.18 6.37
CA ASN A 97 -3.15 8.59 6.28
C ASN A 97 -4.31 9.58 6.49
N VAL A 98 -5.56 9.12 6.38
CA VAL A 98 -6.77 9.90 6.68
C VAL A 98 -7.09 9.87 8.17
N LEU A 99 -6.67 8.80 8.87
CA LEU A 99 -6.98 8.57 10.28
C LEU A 99 -6.01 9.29 11.23
N SER A 100 -4.81 9.64 10.76
CA SER A 100 -3.81 10.33 11.57
C SER A 100 -2.89 11.18 10.69
N LEU A 101 -2.51 12.35 11.20
CA LEU A 101 -1.49 13.19 10.58
C LEU A 101 -0.11 12.55 10.81
N ALA A 102 0.53 12.11 9.74
CA ALA A 102 1.86 11.50 9.81
C ALA A 102 2.92 12.56 10.14
N LYS A 103 3.78 12.26 11.13
CA LYS A 103 5.05 13.00 11.35
C LYS A 103 6.23 12.38 10.59
N ASP A 104 5.94 11.43 9.71
CA ASP A 104 6.96 10.63 9.02
C ASP A 104 7.69 11.47 7.97
N GLY A 105 9.00 11.24 7.85
CA GLY A 105 9.84 11.83 6.82
C GLY A 105 10.00 10.86 5.65
N CYS A 106 10.02 11.38 4.43
CA CYS A 106 10.45 10.61 3.26
C CYS A 106 11.27 11.56 2.39
N THR A 107 12.32 11.04 1.77
CA THR A 107 13.18 11.68 0.78
C THR A 107 13.15 10.84 -0.48
N SER A 108 12.91 11.49 -1.61
CA SER A 108 12.78 10.83 -2.90
C SER A 108 13.67 11.51 -3.93
N ILE A 109 14.24 10.71 -4.83
CA ILE A 109 15.04 11.15 -5.96
C ILE A 109 14.51 10.50 -7.23
N MET A 110 14.39 11.30 -8.29
CA MET A 110 14.13 10.80 -9.64
C MET A 110 15.09 11.45 -10.62
N VAL A 111 15.69 10.63 -11.47
CA VAL A 111 16.55 11.03 -12.58
C VAL A 111 15.93 10.42 -13.83
N SER A 112 15.59 11.24 -14.82
CA SER A 112 15.08 10.72 -16.10
C SER A 112 16.21 10.04 -16.88
N ASP A 113 15.82 9.20 -17.84
CA ASP A 113 16.71 8.63 -18.84
C ASP A 113 17.51 9.72 -19.59
N GLN A 114 16.86 10.81 -19.97
CA GLN A 114 17.47 11.96 -20.65
C GLN A 114 18.51 12.69 -19.80
N ALA A 115 18.35 12.67 -18.47
CA ALA A 115 19.25 13.34 -17.53
C ALA A 115 20.37 12.41 -17.03
N SER A 116 20.43 11.17 -17.52
CA SER A 116 21.31 10.11 -17.05
C SER A 116 22.34 9.75 -18.12
N ASP A 117 23.62 9.77 -17.78
CA ASP A 117 24.71 9.35 -18.70
C ASP A 117 24.57 7.89 -19.17
N SER A 118 23.86 7.06 -18.39
CA SER A 118 23.59 5.67 -18.74
C SER A 118 22.43 5.50 -19.73
N GLY A 119 21.67 6.55 -20.01
CA GLY A 119 20.41 6.49 -20.76
C GLY A 119 19.28 5.76 -20.03
N ASN A 120 19.46 5.37 -18.76
CA ASN A 120 18.43 4.75 -17.93
C ASN A 120 17.92 5.74 -16.88
N GLY A 121 16.60 5.75 -16.67
CA GLY A 121 15.99 6.47 -15.55
C GLY A 121 16.24 5.75 -14.21
N PHE A 122 16.36 6.55 -13.15
CA PHE A 122 16.51 6.06 -11.78
C PHE A 122 15.44 6.69 -10.89
N ALA A 123 14.84 5.88 -10.02
CA ALA A 123 13.99 6.34 -8.94
C ALA A 123 14.44 5.69 -7.64
N GLY A 124 14.45 6.45 -6.56
CA GLY A 124 14.84 5.98 -5.25
C GLY A 124 14.14 6.76 -4.17
N GLN A 125 13.80 6.08 -3.08
CA GLN A 125 13.18 6.72 -1.92
C GLN A 125 13.62 5.98 -0.65
N ASN A 126 13.87 6.73 0.43
CA ASN A 126 13.89 6.17 1.78
C ASN A 126 12.48 6.21 2.40
N TRP A 127 12.23 5.33 3.35
CA TRP A 127 10.97 5.31 4.10
C TRP A 127 11.26 5.42 5.59
N ASP A 128 11.24 6.65 6.10
CA ASP A 128 11.55 6.91 7.51
C ASP A 128 10.26 6.76 8.34
N ASN A 129 10.09 5.57 8.93
CA ASN A 129 8.91 5.22 9.69
C ASN A 129 9.27 4.45 10.98
N ASP A 130 8.28 4.12 11.81
CA ASP A 130 8.46 3.34 13.03
C ASP A 130 9.15 2.00 12.72
N PRO A 131 10.30 1.70 13.34
CA PRO A 131 11.03 0.45 13.12
C PRO A 131 10.19 -0.82 13.34
N ALA A 132 9.13 -0.75 14.16
CA ALA A 132 8.18 -1.84 14.35
C ALA A 132 7.46 -2.25 13.04
N MET A 133 7.46 -1.40 12.01
CA MET A 133 6.87 -1.68 10.71
C MET A 133 7.81 -2.42 9.76
N ALA A 134 9.13 -2.34 9.96
CA ALA A 134 10.12 -2.88 9.03
C ALA A 134 9.97 -4.40 8.76
N PRO A 135 9.60 -5.25 9.75
CA PRO A 135 9.36 -6.68 9.51
C PRO A 135 8.17 -6.99 8.59
N PHE A 136 7.29 -6.00 8.37
CA PHE A 136 6.09 -6.15 7.54
C PHE A 136 6.29 -5.59 6.13
N SER A 137 7.50 -5.22 5.73
CA SER A 137 7.81 -4.76 4.38
C SER A 137 8.03 -5.93 3.42
N ALA A 138 7.49 -5.85 2.21
CA ALA A 138 7.62 -6.84 1.15
C ALA A 138 7.70 -6.16 -0.22
N VAL A 139 8.14 -6.91 -1.23
CA VAL A 139 8.09 -6.51 -2.64
C VAL A 139 7.11 -7.42 -3.38
N ILE A 140 6.10 -6.84 -4.03
CA ILE A 140 5.09 -7.59 -4.78
C ILE A 140 5.07 -7.15 -6.24
N THR A 141 5.22 -8.10 -7.15
CA THR A 141 5.04 -7.92 -8.59
C THR A 141 3.69 -8.48 -9.02
N ARG A 142 2.84 -7.62 -9.60
CA ARG A 142 1.52 -7.97 -10.13
C ARG A 142 1.57 -7.99 -11.65
N LYS A 143 1.07 -9.08 -12.25
CA LYS A 143 1.01 -9.29 -13.69
C LYS A 143 -0.44 -9.50 -14.11
N GLY A 144 -1.18 -8.40 -14.17
CA GLY A 144 -2.57 -8.39 -14.61
C GLY A 144 -2.70 -8.61 -16.13
N THR A 145 -3.80 -9.22 -16.56
CA THR A 145 -4.07 -9.43 -17.99
C THR A 145 -4.30 -8.09 -18.70
N GLY A 146 -3.55 -7.83 -19.77
CA GLY A 146 -3.71 -6.61 -20.58
C GLY A 146 -3.22 -5.32 -19.91
N LYS A 147 -2.49 -5.42 -18.80
CA LYS A 147 -1.93 -4.27 -18.06
C LYS A 147 -0.42 -4.43 -17.89
N PRO A 148 0.36 -3.34 -17.75
CA PRO A 148 1.77 -3.43 -17.41
C PRO A 148 1.99 -4.20 -16.11
N ALA A 149 3.06 -4.99 -16.08
CA ALA A 149 3.48 -5.62 -14.84
C ALA A 149 3.99 -4.54 -13.89
N PHE A 150 3.45 -4.48 -12.67
CA PHE A 150 3.78 -3.47 -11.66
C PHE A 150 4.46 -4.13 -10.47
N THR A 151 5.61 -3.59 -10.05
CA THR A 151 6.34 -4.02 -8.86
C THR A 151 6.35 -2.92 -7.82
N SER A 152 5.97 -3.23 -6.59
CA SER A 152 5.93 -2.27 -5.49
C SER A 152 6.54 -2.85 -4.23
N TRP A 153 7.34 -2.03 -3.56
CA TRP A 153 7.69 -2.24 -2.16
C TRP A 153 6.54 -1.69 -1.31
N LEU A 154 6.01 -2.46 -0.37
CA LEU A 154 4.83 -2.11 0.43
C LEU A 154 4.73 -2.94 1.71
N GLN A 155 3.68 -2.72 2.51
CA GLN A 155 3.25 -3.66 3.55
C GLN A 155 2.12 -4.55 3.01
N PRO A 156 2.23 -5.90 3.05
CA PRO A 156 1.21 -6.78 2.51
C PRO A 156 -0.20 -6.41 3.01
N GLY A 157 -1.15 -6.35 2.08
CA GLY A 157 -2.52 -5.85 2.30
C GLY A 157 -2.72 -4.36 1.96
N ILE A 158 -1.64 -3.61 1.69
CA ILE A 158 -1.73 -2.32 1.00
C ILE A 158 -1.61 -2.57 -0.51
N VAL A 159 -2.36 -1.81 -1.30
CA VAL A 159 -2.48 -2.02 -2.76
C VAL A 159 -1.24 -1.58 -3.53
N ALA A 160 -0.60 -0.49 -3.09
CA ALA A 160 0.63 0.04 -3.66
C ALA A 160 1.32 1.00 -2.69
N TYR A 161 2.61 1.23 -2.92
CA TYR A 161 3.38 2.31 -2.31
C TYR A 161 4.41 2.81 -3.34
N MET A 162 5.71 2.76 -3.04
CA MET A 162 6.75 3.05 -4.02
C MET A 162 6.99 1.86 -4.95
N GLY A 163 7.31 2.13 -6.21
CA GLY A 163 7.44 1.07 -7.20
C GLY A 163 7.63 1.57 -8.63
N PHE A 164 7.57 0.63 -9.57
CA PHE A 164 7.68 0.90 -11.00
C PHE A 164 6.91 -0.15 -11.81
N ASN A 165 6.57 0.16 -13.06
CA ASN A 165 5.90 -0.78 -13.96
C ASN A 165 6.72 -1.06 -15.24
N SER A 166 6.29 -2.07 -16.00
CA SER A 166 6.94 -2.48 -17.25
C SER A 166 6.76 -1.48 -18.41
N ALA A 167 6.00 -0.41 -18.22
CA ALA A 167 5.88 0.71 -19.17
C ALA A 167 6.91 1.82 -18.89
N GLY A 168 7.78 1.66 -17.88
CA GLY A 168 8.81 2.64 -17.55
C GLY A 168 8.36 3.75 -16.60
N VAL A 169 7.20 3.62 -15.97
CA VAL A 169 6.71 4.59 -14.98
C VAL A 169 7.19 4.20 -13.59
N GLY A 170 7.80 5.15 -12.87
CA GLY A 170 8.20 5.01 -11.47
C GLY A 170 7.39 5.93 -10.55
N VAL A 171 7.10 5.48 -9.32
CA VAL A 171 6.40 6.24 -8.29
C VAL A 171 7.17 6.19 -6.98
N CYS A 172 7.32 7.36 -6.37
CA CYS A 172 7.74 7.54 -4.98
C CYS A 172 6.66 8.34 -4.26
N MET A 173 6.52 8.15 -2.94
CA MET A 173 5.47 8.79 -2.16
C MET A 173 5.99 9.36 -0.85
N ASN A 174 5.91 10.68 -0.69
CA ASN A 174 6.36 11.37 0.51
C ASN A 174 5.16 11.83 1.34
N ALA A 175 5.24 11.68 2.66
CA ALA A 175 4.27 12.26 3.56
C ALA A 175 4.36 13.80 3.50
N LEU A 176 3.22 14.45 3.32
CA LEU A 176 3.07 15.90 3.37
C LEU A 176 2.03 16.24 4.43
N ASN A 177 2.33 17.26 5.22
CA ASN A 177 1.38 17.79 6.19
C ASN A 177 0.53 18.88 5.55
N GLY A 178 -0.78 18.73 5.61
CA GLY A 178 -1.74 19.68 5.07
C GLY A 178 -3.17 19.38 5.54
N PRO A 179 -4.12 20.27 5.26
CA PRO A 179 -5.54 20.01 5.52
C PRO A 179 -5.99 18.75 4.78
N THR A 180 -6.78 17.90 5.44
CA THR A 180 -7.34 16.69 4.85
C THR A 180 -8.83 16.89 4.54
N ASP A 181 -9.28 16.36 3.40
CA ASP A 181 -10.69 16.26 3.02
C ASP A 181 -11.05 14.78 2.82
N SER A 182 -12.12 14.31 3.45
CA SER A 182 -12.59 12.93 3.37
C SER A 182 -13.30 12.61 2.04
N LYS A 183 -13.50 13.60 1.16
CA LYS A 183 -14.16 13.41 -0.15
C LYS A 183 -13.27 12.78 -1.23
N GLY A 184 -11.97 12.63 -0.99
CA GLY A 184 -11.00 12.05 -1.94
C GLY A 184 -10.81 10.53 -1.82
N PHE A 185 -9.86 9.99 -2.57
CA PHE A 185 -9.39 8.61 -2.42
C PHE A 185 -8.18 8.55 -1.48
N PRO A 186 -7.96 7.44 -0.77
CA PRO A 186 -6.70 7.20 -0.11
C PRO A 186 -5.54 7.20 -1.12
N VAL A 187 -4.45 7.91 -0.77
CA VAL A 187 -3.32 8.20 -1.68
C VAL A 187 -2.68 6.95 -2.32
N VAL A 188 -2.79 5.79 -1.67
CA VAL A 188 -2.21 4.54 -2.18
C VAL A 188 -2.92 3.99 -3.42
N PHE A 189 -4.19 4.33 -3.66
CA PHE A 189 -4.94 3.83 -4.83
C PHE A 189 -4.45 4.45 -6.15
N PRO A 190 -4.28 5.79 -6.24
CA PRO A 190 -3.61 6.40 -7.40
C PRO A 190 -2.19 5.89 -7.66
N CYS A 191 -1.48 5.35 -6.65
CA CYS A 191 -0.15 4.77 -6.82
C CYS A 191 -0.18 3.37 -7.45
N THR A 192 -1.35 2.76 -7.62
CA THR A 192 -1.47 1.50 -8.33
C THR A 192 -1.19 1.75 -9.81
N LEU A 193 0.03 1.42 -10.28
CA LEU A 193 0.52 1.73 -11.64
C LEU A 193 -0.09 0.81 -12.73
N TYR A 194 -1.37 0.49 -12.58
CA TYR A 194 -2.20 -0.19 -13.56
C TYR A 194 -2.65 0.82 -14.61
N SER A 195 -1.72 1.27 -15.45
CA SER A 195 -1.99 2.11 -16.62
C SER A 195 -1.88 1.27 -17.88
#